data_AF-A0A4P8ZZ59-F1
#
_entry.id   AF-A0A4P8ZZ59-F1
#
_cell.length_a   1.000
_cell.length_b   1.000
_cell.length_c   1.000
_cell.angle_alpha   90.00
_cell.angle_beta   90.00
_cell.angle_gamma   90.00
#
_symmetry.space_group_name_H-M   'P 1'
#
loop_
_entity.id
_entity.type
_entity.pdbx_description
1 polymer ?
#
loop_
_entity_poly.entity_id
_entity_poly.type
_entity_poly.pdbx_seq_one_letter_code
_entity_poly.pdbx_strand_id
1 'polypeptide(L)'
;MVIMDLAYLGMVLVVILVSMTLHEAMHAFMGYFLGDDTAKAEGRLTLNPLKHIDPFMTLLLPLLLAMLGLPIFGGARPVPFNPQRVRHGEWGAAFVALAGPLTNLFLAFLAFGVGVVSGVITSGGLIQNILVGQIISLVVLVNLGFFVFNMLPLPPLDGSRVLYALAPEGVRRGMEWIERYGVMVVFIIIMIGQAAIGRIMAFATNGIIQFFCMIFGV
;
A
#
# COMPACT_ATOMS: atom_id res chain seq x y z
N MET A 1 -17.66 -22.86 10.67
CA MET A 1 -16.83 -21.82 11.31
C MET A 1 -15.43 -21.80 10.70
N VAL A 2 -14.63 -22.87 10.82
CA VAL A 2 -13.24 -22.95 10.29
C VAL A 2 -13.10 -22.81 8.75
N ILE A 3 -14.04 -23.33 7.96
CA ILE A 3 -13.97 -23.24 6.48
C ILE A 3 -14.16 -21.79 5.98
N MET A 4 -14.98 -21.00 6.69
CA MET A 4 -15.22 -19.61 6.35
C MET A 4 -13.98 -18.75 6.66
N ASP A 5 -13.22 -19.09 7.70
CA ASP A 5 -11.94 -18.46 8.01
C ASP A 5 -10.87 -18.74 6.95
N LEU A 6 -10.77 -19.98 6.46
CA LEU A 6 -9.79 -20.33 5.41
C LEU A 6 -10.12 -19.69 4.06
N ALA A 7 -11.41 -19.67 3.68
CA ALA A 7 -11.85 -19.01 2.46
C ALA A 7 -11.62 -17.49 2.54
N TYR A 8 -11.95 -16.86 3.67
CA TYR A 8 -11.69 -15.45 3.92
C TYR A 8 -10.19 -15.12 3.90
N LEU A 9 -9.37 -15.92 4.56
CA LEU A 9 -7.91 -15.79 4.52
C LEU A 9 -7.39 -15.89 3.07
N GLY A 10 -7.88 -16.86 2.31
CA GLY A 10 -7.53 -17.02 0.90
C GLY A 10 -7.89 -15.78 0.07
N MET A 11 -9.08 -15.21 0.27
CA MET A 11 -9.49 -13.96 -0.38
C MET A 11 -8.57 -12.79 -0.01
N VAL A 12 -8.28 -12.63 1.28
CA VAL A 12 -7.38 -11.57 1.78
C VAL A 12 -6.00 -11.69 1.15
N LEU A 13 -5.41 -12.90 1.12
CA LEU A 13 -4.09 -13.14 0.54
C LEU A 13 -4.05 -12.83 -0.95
N VAL A 14 -5.08 -13.22 -1.70
CA VAL A 14 -5.18 -12.92 -3.14
C VAL A 14 -5.29 -11.41 -3.37
N VAL A 15 -6.14 -10.71 -2.61
CA VAL A 15 -6.30 -9.25 -2.72
C VAL A 15 -4.98 -8.54 -2.38
N ILE A 16 -4.30 -8.94 -1.30
CA ILE A 16 -3.01 -8.38 -0.92
C ILE A 16 -1.97 -8.61 -2.02
N LEU A 17 -1.86 -9.84 -2.53
CA LEU A 17 -0.88 -10.19 -3.55
C LEU A 17 -1.08 -9.36 -4.82
N VAL A 18 -2.31 -9.25 -5.30
CA VAL A 18 -2.64 -8.46 -6.51
C VAL A 18 -2.38 -6.99 -6.27
N SER A 19 -2.86 -6.43 -5.15
CA SER A 19 -2.70 -5.00 -4.82
C SER A 19 -1.23 -4.61 -4.70
N MET A 20 -0.43 -5.40 -3.96
CA MET A 20 1.01 -5.16 -3.81
C MET A 20 1.77 -5.33 -5.14
N THR A 21 1.38 -6.29 -5.97
CA THR A 21 2.01 -6.46 -7.30
C THR A 21 1.78 -5.23 -8.17
N LEU A 22 0.54 -4.71 -8.21
CA LEU A 22 0.23 -3.51 -8.99
C LEU A 22 0.92 -2.28 -8.42
N HIS A 23 0.98 -2.15 -7.10
CA HIS A 23 1.70 -1.09 -6.39
C HIS A 23 3.19 -1.06 -6.78
N GLU A 24 3.89 -2.18 -6.62
CA GLU A 24 5.32 -2.29 -6.95
C GLU A 24 5.59 -2.11 -8.44
N ALA A 25 4.76 -2.71 -9.29
CA ALA A 25 4.89 -2.55 -10.73
C ALA A 25 4.77 -1.08 -11.14
N MET A 26 3.89 -0.30 -10.48
CA MET A 26 3.72 1.11 -10.79
C MET A 26 4.89 1.98 -10.32
N HIS A 27 5.60 1.62 -9.25
CA HIS A 27 6.92 2.21 -8.98
C HIS A 27 7.90 1.93 -10.12
N ALA A 28 8.00 0.68 -10.58
CA ALA A 28 8.89 0.31 -11.69
C ALA A 28 8.55 1.07 -12.98
N PHE A 29 7.27 1.17 -13.34
CA PHE A 29 6.80 1.88 -14.52
C PHE A 29 7.08 3.37 -14.42
N MET A 30 6.83 4.00 -13.27
CA MET A 30 7.10 5.42 -13.07
C MET A 30 8.61 5.71 -13.10
N GLY A 31 9.43 4.87 -12.46
CA GLY A 31 10.89 4.96 -12.52
C GLY A 31 11.40 4.91 -13.95
N TYR A 32 10.94 3.92 -14.73
CA TYR A 32 11.30 3.79 -16.14
C TYR A 32 10.84 4.98 -16.98
N PHE A 33 9.61 5.45 -16.77
CA PHE A 33 9.07 6.63 -17.46
C PHE A 33 9.90 7.89 -17.18
N LEU A 34 10.41 8.02 -15.95
CA LEU A 34 11.27 9.13 -15.53
C LEU A 34 12.76 8.90 -15.83
N GLY A 35 13.13 7.78 -16.46
CA GLY A 35 14.49 7.52 -16.97
C GLY A 35 15.34 6.54 -16.16
N ASP A 36 14.84 6.00 -15.05
CA ASP A 36 15.52 4.95 -14.29
C ASP A 36 15.19 3.56 -14.87
N ASP A 37 16.17 2.96 -15.55
CA ASP A 37 16.05 1.63 -16.14
C ASP A 37 16.43 0.47 -15.21
N THR A 38 16.77 0.75 -13.94
CA THR A 38 17.24 -0.26 -12.97
C THR A 38 16.24 -1.41 -12.81
N ALA A 39 14.97 -1.11 -12.56
CA ALA A 39 13.91 -2.12 -12.44
C ALA A 39 13.71 -2.95 -13.72
N LYS A 40 13.90 -2.33 -14.89
CA LYS A 40 13.82 -3.03 -16.18
C LYS A 40 15.01 -3.98 -16.38
N ALA A 41 16.22 -3.54 -16.04
CA ALA A 41 17.43 -4.34 -16.14
C ALA A 41 17.38 -5.57 -15.23
N GLU A 42 16.77 -5.47 -14.05
CA GLU A 42 16.51 -6.60 -13.14
C GLU A 42 15.27 -7.43 -13.53
N GLY A 43 14.59 -7.09 -14.63
CA GLY A 43 13.41 -7.81 -15.11
C GLY A 43 12.18 -7.68 -14.21
N ARG A 44 12.11 -6.62 -13.39
CA ARG A 44 11.01 -6.29 -12.47
C ARG A 44 9.99 -5.30 -13.02
N LEU A 45 10.18 -4.77 -14.22
CA LEU A 45 9.16 -4.03 -14.96
C LEU A 45 8.07 -5.00 -15.49
N THR A 46 7.22 -5.53 -14.62
CA THR A 46 6.21 -6.55 -14.96
C THR A 46 5.01 -6.50 -14.03
N LEU A 47 3.86 -6.99 -14.49
CA LEU A 47 2.67 -7.21 -13.66
C LEU A 47 2.59 -8.64 -13.11
N ASN A 48 3.63 -9.46 -13.32
CA ASN A 48 3.68 -10.83 -12.82
C ASN A 48 3.91 -10.84 -11.30
N PRO A 49 2.96 -11.32 -10.47
CA PRO A 49 3.10 -11.35 -9.02
C PRO A 49 4.32 -12.15 -8.56
N LEU A 50 4.65 -13.23 -9.28
CA LEU A 50 5.76 -14.12 -8.92
C LEU A 50 7.12 -13.42 -8.89
N LYS A 51 7.26 -12.28 -9.59
CA LYS A 51 8.49 -11.50 -9.58
C LYS A 51 8.59 -10.50 -8.42
N HIS A 52 7.50 -10.29 -7.70
CA HIS A 52 7.37 -9.33 -6.60
C HIS A 52 7.22 -10.02 -5.22
N ILE A 53 6.97 -11.33 -5.21
CA ILE A 53 6.88 -12.11 -3.97
C ILE A 53 8.25 -12.19 -3.31
N ASP A 54 8.30 -11.80 -2.03
CA ASP A 54 9.37 -12.21 -1.13
C ASP A 54 8.82 -13.32 -0.21
N PRO A 55 9.30 -14.57 -0.28
CA PRO A 55 8.76 -15.66 0.53
C PRO A 55 8.75 -15.38 2.05
N PHE A 56 9.70 -14.57 2.52
CA PHE A 56 9.74 -14.18 3.92
C PHE A 56 8.69 -13.11 4.23
N MET A 57 8.70 -11.98 3.50
CA MET A 57 7.80 -10.85 3.82
C MET A 57 6.35 -11.05 3.36
N THR A 58 6.14 -11.79 2.27
CA THR A 58 4.81 -12.00 1.68
C THR A 58 4.08 -13.19 2.30
N LEU A 59 4.80 -14.18 2.86
CA LEU A 59 4.20 -15.42 3.37
C LEU A 59 4.56 -15.70 4.84
N LEU A 60 5.86 -15.80 5.17
CA LEU A 60 6.28 -16.24 6.49
C LEU A 60 5.94 -15.23 7.60
N LEU A 61 6.19 -13.95 7.34
CA LEU A 61 5.96 -12.87 8.30
C LEU A 61 4.47 -12.70 8.63
N PRO A 62 3.54 -12.57 7.66
CA PRO A 62 2.10 -12.54 7.94
C PRO A 62 1.61 -13.75 8.74
N LEU A 63 2.08 -14.96 8.40
CA LEU A 63 1.69 -16.19 9.09
C LEU A 63 2.15 -16.21 10.54
N LEU A 64 3.41 -15.81 10.80
CA LEU A 64 3.97 -15.76 12.14
C LEU A 64 3.25 -14.71 13.00
N LEU A 65 2.95 -13.53 12.46
CA LEU A 65 2.19 -12.50 13.16
C LEU A 65 0.77 -12.97 13.50
N ALA A 66 0.11 -13.67 12.56
CA ALA A 66 -1.20 -14.28 12.79
C ALA A 66 -1.15 -15.32 13.92
N MET A 67 -0.13 -16.18 13.97
CA MET A 67 0.05 -17.17 15.04
C MET A 67 0.31 -16.53 16.40
N LEU A 68 0.97 -15.37 16.43
CA LEU A 68 1.24 -14.60 17.66
C LEU A 68 0.07 -13.70 18.08
N GLY A 69 -1.03 -13.66 17.32
CA GLY A 69 -2.16 -12.76 17.58
C GLY A 69 -1.79 -11.28 17.43
N LEU A 70 -0.73 -10.98 16.68
CA LEU A 70 -0.26 -9.62 16.42
C LEU A 70 -0.91 -9.07 15.14
N PRO A 71 -0.91 -7.73 14.96
CA PRO A 71 -1.34 -7.13 13.71
C PRO A 71 -0.59 -7.74 12.52
N ILE A 72 -1.34 -8.31 11.57
CA ILE A 72 -0.77 -8.94 10.38
C ILE A 72 -0.33 -7.85 9.42
N PHE A 73 0.96 -7.81 9.10
CA PHE A 73 1.51 -7.02 8.01
C PHE A 73 2.47 -7.88 7.20
N GLY A 74 2.59 -7.55 5.92
CA GLY A 74 3.46 -8.22 4.97
C GLY A 74 3.94 -7.23 3.93
N GLY A 75 4.98 -7.60 3.20
CA GLY A 75 5.57 -6.79 2.15
C GLY A 75 5.79 -7.60 0.90
N ALA A 76 5.77 -6.92 -0.25
CA ALA A 76 6.41 -7.42 -1.45
C ALA A 76 7.92 -7.12 -1.37
N ARG A 77 8.71 -7.75 -2.23
CA ARG A 77 10.10 -7.35 -2.40
C ARG A 77 10.12 -5.97 -3.06
N PRO A 78 10.66 -4.92 -2.40
CA PRO A 78 10.67 -3.58 -2.98
C PRO A 78 11.39 -3.57 -4.33
N VAL A 79 10.81 -2.88 -5.31
CA VAL A 79 11.43 -2.70 -6.63
C VAL A 79 12.72 -1.86 -6.50
N PRO A 80 13.83 -2.28 -7.13
CA PRO A 80 15.08 -1.54 -7.11
C PRO A 80 14.89 -0.20 -7.81
N PHE A 81 15.44 0.84 -7.19
CA PHE A 81 15.23 2.21 -7.62
C PHE A 81 16.52 3.00 -7.41
N ASN A 82 16.92 3.79 -8.41
CA ASN A 82 18.07 4.68 -8.34
C ASN A 82 17.64 6.15 -8.50
N PRO A 83 17.53 6.92 -7.39
CA PRO A 83 17.13 8.33 -7.43
C PRO A 83 18.00 9.20 -8.36
N GLN A 84 19.28 8.84 -8.54
CA GLN A 84 20.23 9.61 -9.35
C GLN A 84 19.97 9.49 -10.86
N ARG A 85 19.25 8.45 -11.30
CA ARG A 85 18.90 8.22 -12.71
C ARG A 85 17.57 8.88 -13.12
N VAL A 86 16.79 9.32 -12.14
CA VAL A 86 15.45 9.87 -12.37
C VAL A 86 15.53 11.34 -12.79
N ARG A 87 14.73 11.72 -13.78
CA ARG A 87 14.52 13.13 -14.13
C ARG A 87 13.93 13.91 -12.96
N HIS A 88 14.27 15.18 -12.84
CA HIS A 88 13.77 16.09 -11.79
C HIS A 88 14.26 15.80 -10.36
N GLY A 89 15.33 15.00 -10.20
CA GLY A 89 15.99 14.79 -8.90
C GLY A 89 15.03 14.24 -7.83
N GLU A 90 15.02 14.87 -6.66
CA GLU A 90 14.16 14.45 -5.53
C GLU A 90 12.66 14.48 -5.84
N TRP A 91 12.22 15.42 -6.70
CA TRP A 91 10.81 15.45 -7.14
C TRP A 91 10.48 14.27 -8.04
N GLY A 92 11.43 13.86 -8.89
CA GLY A 92 11.33 12.62 -9.66
C GLY A 92 11.18 11.42 -8.74
N ALA A 93 12.06 11.31 -7.73
CA ALA A 93 11.99 10.24 -6.74
C ALA A 93 10.67 10.25 -5.95
N ALA A 94 10.17 11.43 -5.60
CA ALA A 94 8.85 11.58 -4.97
C ALA A 94 7.72 11.11 -5.89
N PHE A 95 7.74 11.40 -7.19
CA PHE A 95 6.75 10.89 -8.14
C PHE A 95 6.80 9.36 -8.29
N VAL A 96 8.01 8.78 -8.33
CA VAL A 96 8.16 7.31 -8.32
C VAL A 96 7.55 6.72 -7.06
N ALA A 97 7.87 7.28 -5.89
CA ALA A 97 7.32 6.82 -4.62
C ALA A 97 5.80 7.00 -4.53
N LEU A 98 5.22 8.06 -5.09
CA LEU A 98 3.78 8.25 -5.08
C LEU A 98 3.02 7.32 -6.04
N ALA A 99 3.68 6.75 -7.05
CA ALA A 99 3.03 5.92 -8.06
C ALA A 99 2.36 4.67 -7.45
N GLY A 100 3.02 3.99 -6.52
CA GLY A 100 2.46 2.83 -5.82
C GLY A 100 1.21 3.18 -4.99
N PRO A 101 1.28 4.10 -4.00
CA PRO A 101 0.15 4.49 -3.18
C PRO A 101 -1.03 4.99 -4.02
N LEU A 102 -0.79 5.82 -5.03
CA LEU A 102 -1.86 6.33 -5.91
C LEU A 102 -2.54 5.21 -6.71
N THR A 103 -1.81 4.15 -7.06
CA THR A 103 -2.38 2.96 -7.69
C THR A 103 -3.36 2.27 -6.75
N ASN A 104 -3.01 2.11 -5.47
CA ASN A 104 -3.92 1.53 -4.49
C ASN A 104 -5.16 2.42 -4.28
N LEU A 105 -4.99 3.73 -4.16
CA LEU A 105 -6.13 4.65 -4.07
C LEU A 105 -7.06 4.51 -5.28
N PHE A 106 -6.50 4.39 -6.48
CA PHE A 106 -7.27 4.19 -7.71
C PHE A 106 -8.01 2.84 -7.73
N LEU A 107 -7.36 1.74 -7.30
CA LEU A 107 -8.00 0.43 -7.18
C LEU A 107 -9.16 0.44 -6.18
N ALA A 108 -8.99 1.10 -5.04
CA ALA A 108 -10.06 1.27 -4.06
C ALA A 108 -11.24 2.07 -4.64
N PHE A 109 -10.96 3.16 -5.37
CA PHE A 109 -11.99 3.97 -6.03
C PHE A 109 -12.79 3.17 -7.06
N LEU A 110 -12.11 2.40 -7.91
CA LEU A 110 -12.77 1.54 -8.90
C LEU A 110 -13.63 0.46 -8.23
N ALA A 111 -13.10 -0.23 -7.22
CA ALA A 111 -13.84 -1.27 -6.51
C ALA A 111 -15.08 -0.70 -5.80
N PHE A 112 -14.96 0.48 -5.19
CA PHE A 112 -16.09 1.17 -4.57
C PHE A 112 -17.15 1.54 -5.61
N GLY A 113 -16.76 2.10 -6.75
CA GLY A 113 -17.69 2.43 -7.83
C GLY A 113 -18.42 1.21 -8.39
N VAL A 114 -17.71 0.08 -8.59
CA VAL A 114 -18.33 -1.20 -8.95
C VAL A 114 -19.34 -1.65 -7.89
N GLY A 115 -19.03 -1.46 -6.62
CA GLY A 115 -19.94 -1.74 -5.51
C GLY A 115 -21.22 -0.92 -5.55
N VAL A 116 -21.12 0.38 -5.87
CA VAL A 116 -22.28 1.25 -6.03
C VAL A 116 -23.14 0.82 -7.23
N VAL A 117 -22.52 0.65 -8.41
CA VAL A 117 -23.25 0.30 -9.64
C VAL A 117 -23.92 -1.08 -9.55
N SER A 118 -23.31 -2.02 -8.84
CA SER A 118 -23.89 -3.36 -8.60
C SER A 118 -24.98 -3.38 -7.51
N GLY A 119 -25.22 -2.24 -6.83
CA GLY A 119 -26.18 -2.14 -5.71
C GLY A 119 -25.70 -2.79 -4.41
N VAL A 120 -24.45 -3.27 -4.37
CA VAL A 120 -23.82 -3.88 -3.20
C VAL A 120 -23.46 -2.85 -2.15
N ILE A 121 -23.10 -1.64 -2.57
CA ILE A 121 -22.94 -0.47 -1.70
C ILE A 121 -24.21 0.35 -1.80
N THR A 122 -24.94 0.46 -0.70
CA THR A 122 -26.19 1.20 -0.61
C THR A 122 -25.98 2.60 -0.05
N SER A 123 -27.06 3.38 0.01
CA SER A 123 -27.03 4.73 0.57
C SER A 123 -26.44 4.75 1.99
N GLY A 124 -25.56 5.71 2.26
CA GLY A 124 -24.75 5.80 3.47
C GLY A 124 -23.43 5.02 3.42
N GLY A 125 -23.03 4.47 2.26
CA GLY A 125 -21.80 3.69 2.10
C GLY A 125 -21.85 2.31 2.75
N LEU A 126 -23.04 1.81 3.08
CA LEU A 126 -23.21 0.50 3.69
C LEU A 126 -22.99 -0.60 2.66
N ILE A 127 -22.08 -1.53 2.96
CA ILE A 127 -21.77 -2.66 2.08
C ILE A 127 -22.61 -3.87 2.53
N GLN A 128 -23.37 -4.45 1.60
CA GLN A 128 -24.16 -5.64 1.88
C GLN A 128 -23.29 -6.82 2.31
N ASN A 129 -23.71 -7.56 3.33
CA ASN A 129 -22.99 -8.74 3.83
C ASN A 129 -23.29 -10.01 3.01
N ILE A 130 -23.00 -9.93 1.71
CA ILE A 130 -23.02 -11.04 0.76
C ILE A 130 -21.60 -11.27 0.22
N LEU A 131 -21.33 -12.42 -0.40
CA LEU A 131 -19.98 -12.76 -0.88
C LEU A 131 -19.35 -11.67 -1.74
N VAL A 132 -20.11 -11.09 -2.67
CA VAL A 132 -19.63 -9.99 -3.53
C VAL A 132 -19.30 -8.74 -2.72
N GLY A 133 -20.14 -8.40 -1.73
CA GLY A 133 -19.88 -7.27 -0.83
C GLY A 133 -18.69 -7.48 0.08
N GLN A 134 -18.45 -8.71 0.54
CA GLN A 134 -17.24 -9.05 1.28
C GLN A 134 -15.99 -8.85 0.43
N ILE A 135 -15.99 -9.30 -0.82
CA ILE A 135 -14.86 -9.13 -1.75
C ILE A 135 -14.63 -7.64 -2.04
N ILE A 136 -15.68 -6.88 -2.36
CA ILE A 136 -15.57 -5.44 -2.63
C ILE A 136 -15.05 -4.69 -1.40
N SER A 137 -15.60 -4.98 -0.23
CA SER A 137 -15.15 -4.41 1.04
C SER A 137 -13.67 -4.70 1.29
N LEU A 138 -13.24 -5.96 1.07
CA LEU A 138 -11.83 -6.35 1.18
C LEU A 138 -10.94 -5.57 0.22
N VAL A 139 -11.29 -5.49 -1.06
CA VAL A 139 -10.49 -4.76 -2.06
C VAL A 139 -10.38 -3.28 -1.70
N VAL A 140 -11.49 -2.64 -1.32
CA VAL A 140 -11.51 -1.22 -0.92
C VAL A 140 -10.65 -1.01 0.34
N LEU A 141 -10.90 -1.76 1.41
CA LEU A 141 -10.23 -1.55 2.69
C LEU A 141 -8.73 -1.88 2.64
N VAL A 142 -8.34 -2.96 1.95
CA VAL A 142 -6.92 -3.32 1.80
C VAL A 142 -6.17 -2.24 1.02
N ASN A 143 -6.73 -1.79 -0.10
CA ASN A 143 -6.08 -0.77 -0.92
C ASN A 143 -6.04 0.61 -0.25
N LEU A 144 -7.10 1.04 0.42
CA LEU A 144 -7.07 2.26 1.24
C LEU A 144 -6.09 2.14 2.40
N GLY A 145 -6.02 0.96 3.03
CA GLY A 145 -5.03 0.64 4.04
C GLY A 145 -3.60 0.84 3.51
N PHE A 146 -3.25 0.21 2.39
CA PHE A 146 -1.92 0.39 1.79
C PHE A 146 -1.65 1.81 1.34
N PHE A 147 -2.65 2.51 0.78
CA PHE A 147 -2.50 3.91 0.40
C PHE A 147 -2.18 4.78 1.62
N VAL A 148 -3.04 4.77 2.64
CA VAL A 148 -2.89 5.63 3.82
C VAL A 148 -1.61 5.28 4.58
N PHE A 149 -1.29 3.99 4.70
CA PHE A 149 -0.08 3.54 5.38
C PHE A 149 1.18 4.03 4.66
N ASN A 150 1.28 3.79 3.35
CA ASN A 150 2.45 4.24 2.59
C ASN A 150 2.53 5.76 2.46
N MET A 151 1.43 6.50 2.62
CA MET A 151 1.44 7.96 2.66
C MET A 151 1.89 8.56 3.99
N LEU A 152 2.12 7.75 5.04
CA LEU A 152 2.68 8.25 6.29
C LEU A 152 4.10 8.81 6.03
N PRO A 153 4.43 10.02 6.53
CA PRO A 153 5.72 10.67 6.29
C PRO A 153 6.83 10.08 7.18
N LEU A 154 7.00 8.76 7.15
CA LEU A 154 7.94 8.01 7.98
C LEU A 154 8.84 7.14 7.07
N PRO A 155 10.14 7.42 6.97
CA PRO A 155 11.06 6.55 6.23
C PRO A 155 11.02 5.12 6.77
N PRO A 156 11.06 4.10 5.90
CA PRO A 156 11.23 4.09 4.45
C PRO A 156 9.90 4.06 3.66
N LEU A 157 8.76 4.45 4.26
CA LEU A 157 7.47 4.46 3.55
C LEU A 157 7.48 5.49 2.42
N ASP A 158 6.72 5.22 1.36
CA ASP A 158 6.75 6.00 0.12
C ASP A 158 6.50 7.51 0.32
N GLY A 159 5.54 7.86 1.16
CA GLY A 159 5.15 9.24 1.46
C GLY A 159 6.28 10.05 2.07
N SER A 160 7.27 9.41 2.70
CA SER A 160 8.47 10.07 3.19
C SER A 160 9.32 10.66 2.06
N ARG A 161 9.26 10.14 0.82
CA ARG A 161 9.99 10.67 -0.33
C ARG A 161 9.51 12.05 -0.76
N VAL A 162 8.23 12.37 -0.55
CA VAL A 162 7.72 13.74 -0.71
C VAL A 162 8.35 14.66 0.32
N LEU A 163 8.53 14.19 1.56
CA LEU A 163 9.20 14.95 2.60
C LEU A 163 10.69 15.15 2.27
N TYR A 164 11.38 14.16 1.70
CA TYR A 164 12.77 14.31 1.23
C TYR A 164 12.94 15.45 0.22
N ALA A 165 11.98 15.62 -0.69
CA ALA A 165 12.01 16.69 -1.70
C ALA A 165 11.87 18.10 -1.09
N LEU A 166 11.25 18.22 0.09
CA LEU A 166 11.04 19.48 0.81
C LEU A 166 12.03 19.71 1.97
N ALA A 167 12.68 18.65 2.44
CA ALA A 167 13.46 18.65 3.67
C ALA A 167 14.83 19.35 3.50
N PRO A 168 15.26 20.18 4.48
CA PRO A 168 16.62 20.68 4.56
C PRO A 168 17.64 19.54 4.74
N GLU A 169 18.91 19.75 4.36
CA GLU A 169 19.97 18.72 4.41
C GLU A 169 20.14 18.06 5.79
N GLY A 170 19.95 18.81 6.89
CA GLY A 170 20.00 18.26 8.24
C GLY A 170 18.93 17.21 8.51
N VAL A 171 17.70 17.45 8.01
CA VAL A 171 16.57 16.52 8.15
C VAL A 171 16.77 15.32 7.24
N ARG A 172 17.24 15.53 6.00
CA ARG A 172 17.53 14.46 5.04
C ARG A 172 18.53 13.43 5.59
N ARG A 173 19.61 13.89 6.24
CA ARG A 173 20.57 13.00 6.93
C ARG A 173 19.93 12.15 8.03
N GLY A 174 19.02 12.73 8.81
CA GLY A 174 18.28 11.99 9.83
C GLY A 174 17.35 10.94 9.22
N MET A 175 16.66 11.28 8.13
CA MET A 175 15.80 10.36 7.41
C MET A 175 16.60 9.20 6.78
N GLU A 176 17.76 9.49 6.16
CA GLU A 176 18.66 8.47 5.60
C GLU A 176 19.19 7.52 6.67
N TRP A 177 19.45 8.03 7.87
CA TRP A 177 19.84 7.20 9.01
C TRP A 177 18.71 6.23 9.36
N ILE A 178 17.47 6.70 9.49
CA ILE A 178 16.29 5.84 9.74
C ILE A 178 16.12 4.80 8.63
N GLU A 179 16.20 5.21 7.36
CA GLU A 179 16.06 4.35 6.19
C GLU A 179 17.12 3.23 6.17
N ARG A 180 18.35 3.51 6.64
CA ARG A 180 19.43 2.51 6.75
C ARG A 180 19.11 1.39 7.75
N TYR A 181 18.43 1.69 8.86
CA TYR A 181 17.95 0.65 9.80
C TYR A 181 16.67 -0.04 9.31
N GLY A 182 16.10 0.44 8.20
CA GLY A 182 15.13 -0.24 7.36
C GLY A 182 13.83 -0.62 8.07
N VAL A 183 13.26 -1.76 7.64
CA VAL A 183 11.97 -2.30 8.09
C VAL A 183 11.91 -2.52 9.61
N MET A 184 13.06 -2.72 10.28
CA MET A 184 13.09 -2.97 11.71
C MET A 184 12.67 -1.74 12.54
N VAL A 185 13.08 -0.53 12.14
CA VAL A 185 12.69 0.70 12.84
C VAL A 185 11.21 0.98 12.63
N VAL A 186 10.70 0.78 11.42
CA VAL A 186 9.26 0.87 11.12
C VAL A 186 8.47 -0.07 11.99
N PHE A 187 8.92 -1.32 12.11
CA PHE A 187 8.25 -2.31 12.93
C PHE A 187 8.17 -1.88 14.40
N ILE A 188 9.27 -1.38 14.97
CA ILE A 188 9.31 -0.87 16.35
C ILE A 188 8.37 0.33 16.51
N ILE A 189 8.40 1.29 15.57
CA ILE A 189 7.53 2.47 15.59
C ILE A 189 6.07 2.06 15.52
N ILE A 190 5.71 1.08 14.68
CA ILE A 190 4.34 0.58 14.56
C ILE A 190 3.92 -0.13 15.84
N MET A 191 4.77 -0.97 16.43
CA MET A 191 4.44 -1.69 17.66
C MET A 191 4.20 -0.73 18.84
N ILE A 192 5.02 0.31 18.97
CA ILE A 192 4.87 1.33 20.02
C ILE A 192 3.68 2.25 19.72
N GLY A 193 3.53 2.67 18.45
CA GLY A 193 2.59 3.68 17.99
C GLY A 193 1.25 3.13 17.50
N GLN A 194 0.98 1.82 17.60
CA GLN A 194 -0.17 1.15 16.95
C GLN A 194 -1.50 1.85 17.21
N ALA A 195 -1.74 2.34 18.44
CA ALA A 195 -2.99 3.00 18.79
C ALA A 195 -3.14 4.35 18.09
N ALA A 196 -2.06 5.14 18.00
CA ALA A 196 -2.07 6.43 17.33
C ALA A 196 -2.16 6.25 15.80
N ILE A 197 -1.34 5.36 15.25
CA ILE A 197 -1.33 5.03 13.82
C ILE A 197 -2.71 4.49 13.41
N GLY A 198 -3.29 3.58 14.19
CA GLY A 198 -4.63 3.04 13.94
C GLY A 198 -5.71 4.11 13.91
N ARG A 199 -5.66 5.11 14.80
CA ARG A 199 -6.60 6.26 14.76
C ARG A 199 -6.41 7.12 13.53
N ILE A 200 -5.17 7.43 13.16
CA ILE A 200 -4.85 8.21 11.95
C ILE A 200 -5.35 7.47 10.71
N MET A 201 -5.06 6.17 10.63
CA MET A 201 -5.49 5.32 9.53
C MET A 201 -7.01 5.24 9.43
N ALA A 202 -7.70 4.98 10.55
CA ALA A 202 -9.16 4.94 10.58
C ALA A 202 -9.77 6.28 10.17
N PHE A 203 -9.24 7.40 10.68
CA PHE A 203 -9.70 8.74 10.33
C PHE A 203 -9.54 9.01 8.84
N ALA A 204 -8.35 8.77 8.28
CA ALA A 204 -8.06 8.99 6.86
C ALA A 204 -8.90 8.07 5.96
N THR A 205 -8.96 6.77 6.26
CA THR A 205 -9.76 5.80 5.49
C THR A 205 -11.25 6.18 5.50
N ASN A 206 -11.81 6.53 6.66
CA ASN A 206 -13.21 6.96 6.75
C ASN A 206 -13.45 8.26 5.98
N GLY A 207 -12.53 9.22 6.04
CA GLY A 207 -12.62 10.45 5.25
C GLY A 207 -12.60 10.19 3.74
N ILE A 208 -11.76 9.26 3.28
CA ILE A 208 -11.71 8.87 1.86
C ILE A 208 -13.00 8.15 1.45
N ILE A 209 -13.54 7.26 2.29
CA ILE A 209 -14.82 6.58 2.01
C ILE A 209 -15.96 7.60 1.93
N GLN A 210 -16.03 8.57 2.85
CA GLN A 210 -17.03 9.65 2.78
C GLN A 210 -16.90 10.48 1.51
N PHE A 211 -15.66 10.74 1.07
CA PHE A 211 -15.41 11.40 -0.20
C PHE A 211 -15.88 10.56 -1.40
N PHE A 212 -15.67 9.24 -1.37
CA PHE A 212 -16.20 8.34 -2.39
C PHE A 212 -17.74 8.34 -2.39
N CYS A 213 -18.38 8.26 -1.23
CA CYS A 213 -19.83 8.39 -1.09
C CYS A 213 -20.34 9.68 -1.72
N MET A 214 -19.68 10.81 -1.46
CA MET A 214 -20.02 12.11 -2.05
C MET A 214 -19.90 12.10 -3.59
N ILE A 215 -18.86 11.48 -4.15
CA ILE A 215 -18.67 11.38 -5.60
C ILE A 215 -19.77 10.52 -6.25
N PHE A 216 -20.11 9.39 -5.64
CA PHE A 216 -21.06 8.43 -6.21
C PHE A 216 -22.52 8.72 -5.84
N GLY A 217 -22.78 9.71 -4.98
CA GLY A 217 -24.13 10.09 -4.57
C GLY A 217 -24.83 9.05 -3.71
N VAL A 218 -24.08 8.27 -2.94
CA VAL A 218 -24.59 7.25 -2.00
C VAL A 218 -24.44 7.68 -0.56
#